data_AF-A0A9N8EK87-F1
#
_entry.id   AF-A0A9N8EK87-F1
#
_cell.length_a   1.000
_cell.length_b   1.000
_cell.length_c   1.000
_cell.angle_alpha   90.00
_cell.angle_beta   90.00
_cell.angle_gamma   90.00
#
_symmetry.space_group_name_H-M   'P 1'
#
loop_
_entity.id
_entity.type
_entity.pdbx_description
1 polymer ?
#
loop_
_entity_poly.entity_id
_entity_poly.type
_entity_poly.pdbx_seq_one_letter_code
_entity_poly.pdbx_strand_id
1 'polypeptide(L)'
;MKLLASVTACFLLSFLYSGQCLALNVLSRGLHRRSVISLASGAFVGLAHHEAASAASPANPSEAIRRSAANIPGYGQSDVFYPSFFQGNWRVKRTILLPENDGLTLDYSVRFLPSIEDGAVVADRGWNQANLEMAIRALTTKTPDDAAMPSYQWTETNPNDLRLTFPDGTQKEIKVTKRATEKTEEGVFSSEFQRVTQEDFRGIPVISARRVMSKYKVVGSSIEGMEVVYDAGGIGDPLAGPTNAGNAGDSSQPKILTKSKLLLERTQ
;
A
#
# COMPACT_ATOMS: atom_id res chain seq x y z
N MET A 1 27.13 28.24 11.43
CA MET A 1 26.08 28.45 10.41
C MET A 1 26.47 27.84 9.05
N LYS A 2 26.70 26.52 8.97
CA LYS A 2 26.96 25.80 7.70
C LYS A 2 26.33 24.38 7.64
N LEU A 3 25.45 24.02 8.58
CA LEU A 3 24.96 22.63 8.71
C LEU A 3 23.53 22.34 8.19
N LEU A 4 22.80 23.32 7.67
CA LEU A 4 21.41 23.10 7.19
C LEU A 4 21.27 22.84 5.68
N ALA A 5 22.36 22.82 4.91
CA ALA A 5 22.28 22.71 3.46
C ALA A 5 22.37 21.26 2.92
N SER A 6 22.75 20.27 3.75
CA SER A 6 23.11 18.94 3.24
C SER A 6 21.99 17.90 3.28
N VAL A 7 20.91 18.14 4.05
CA VAL A 7 19.79 17.17 4.18
C VAL A 7 18.77 17.34 3.04
N THR A 8 18.72 18.52 2.41
CA THR A 8 17.78 18.84 1.32
C THR A 8 18.19 18.23 -0.03
N ALA A 9 19.44 17.80 -0.20
CA ALA A 9 19.96 17.35 -1.50
C ALA A 9 19.59 15.90 -1.86
N CYS A 10 19.43 15.00 -0.88
CA CYS A 10 19.13 13.58 -1.19
C CYS A 10 17.65 13.32 -1.54
N PHE A 11 16.71 14.16 -1.10
CA PHE A 11 15.29 13.97 -1.42
C PHE A 11 14.90 14.54 -2.80
N LEU A 12 15.64 15.53 -3.31
CA LEU A 12 15.35 16.19 -4.59
C LEU A 12 15.95 15.47 -5.81
N LEU A 13 16.92 14.56 -5.63
CA LEU A 13 17.59 13.88 -6.75
C LEU A 13 16.84 12.67 -7.33
N SER A 14 15.68 12.30 -6.76
CA SER A 14 14.83 11.22 -7.32
C SER A 14 13.79 11.71 -8.34
N PHE A 15 13.68 13.03 -8.56
CA PHE A 15 12.58 13.64 -9.33
C PHE A 15 12.97 14.18 -10.72
N LEU A 16 14.20 13.98 -11.20
CA LEU A 16 14.71 14.63 -12.42
C LEU A 16 15.19 13.71 -13.56
N TYR A 17 14.90 12.41 -13.52
CA TYR A 17 15.24 11.49 -14.63
C TYR A 17 14.02 10.75 -15.18
N SER A 18 13.19 11.43 -15.97
CA SER A 18 12.43 10.82 -17.09
C SER A 18 11.79 11.87 -18.02
N GLY A 19 12.55 12.91 -18.36
CA GLY A 19 12.21 13.76 -19.49
C GLY A 19 12.87 13.23 -20.76
N GLN A 20 12.08 12.63 -21.65
CA GLN A 20 12.16 12.69 -23.13
C GLN A 20 11.62 11.41 -23.77
N CYS A 21 10.42 11.50 -24.36
CA CYS A 21 10.15 11.01 -25.71
C CYS A 21 8.83 11.60 -26.20
N LEU A 22 8.95 12.57 -27.09
CA LEU A 22 7.88 13.28 -27.78
C LEU A 22 7.91 12.78 -29.22
N ALA A 23 6.83 12.18 -29.72
CA ALA A 23 6.47 12.21 -31.14
C ALA A 23 5.04 11.71 -31.36
N LEU A 24 4.26 12.55 -32.04
CA LEU A 24 2.92 12.31 -32.52
C LEU A 24 2.85 11.18 -33.56
N ASN A 25 1.67 10.56 -33.69
CA ASN A 25 0.97 10.56 -34.97
C ASN A 25 -0.55 10.39 -34.80
N VAL A 26 -1.26 11.38 -35.33
CA VAL A 26 -2.71 11.40 -35.56
C VAL A 26 -2.95 10.77 -36.92
N LEU A 27 -3.91 9.83 -37.02
CA LEU A 27 -4.76 9.75 -38.21
C LEU A 27 -6.08 9.00 -37.94
N SER A 28 -7.14 9.77 -38.11
CA SER A 28 -8.55 9.41 -38.20
C SER A 28 -8.81 8.43 -39.35
N ARG A 29 -9.76 7.49 -39.16
CA ARG A 29 -11.00 7.36 -39.96
C ARG A 29 -11.81 6.15 -39.51
N GLY A 30 -13.09 6.38 -39.21
CA GLY A 30 -14.06 5.33 -38.93
C GLY A 30 -14.57 4.64 -40.20
N LEU A 31 -15.27 3.51 -40.01
CA LEU A 31 -16.36 3.03 -40.87
C LEU A 31 -17.09 1.85 -40.20
N HIS A 32 -18.25 1.56 -40.76
CA HIS A 32 -19.47 1.05 -40.14
C HIS A 32 -19.57 -0.47 -39.95
N ARG A 33 -20.42 -0.83 -38.97
CA ARG A 33 -21.44 -1.91 -38.93
C ARG A 33 -21.31 -3.14 -39.86
N ARG A 34 -21.50 -4.28 -39.18
CA ARG A 34 -22.30 -5.49 -39.51
C ARG A 34 -21.57 -6.75 -40.00
N SER A 35 -21.84 -7.81 -39.23
CA SER A 35 -21.92 -9.23 -39.61
C SER A 35 -20.56 -9.93 -39.77
N VAL A 36 -20.33 -11.17 -39.33
CA VAL A 36 -21.14 -12.39 -39.40
C VAL A 36 -20.68 -13.37 -38.30
N ILE A 37 -21.62 -14.14 -37.75
CA ILE A 37 -21.42 -15.32 -36.90
C ILE A 37 -20.80 -16.46 -37.72
N SER A 38 -19.76 -17.11 -37.20
CA SER A 38 -19.41 -18.47 -37.63
C SER A 38 -18.97 -19.30 -36.42
N LEU A 39 -19.78 -20.31 -36.08
CA LEU A 39 -19.41 -21.48 -35.32
C LEU A 39 -18.55 -22.40 -36.20
N ALA A 40 -17.43 -22.89 -35.67
CA ALA A 40 -17.01 -24.28 -35.85
C ALA A 40 -15.84 -24.64 -34.91
N SER A 41 -16.15 -25.49 -33.94
CA SER A 41 -15.50 -26.77 -33.65
C SER A 41 -13.97 -26.84 -33.49
N GLY A 42 -13.56 -27.18 -32.26
CA GLY A 42 -12.68 -28.33 -32.03
C GLY A 42 -11.17 -28.07 -31.94
N ALA A 43 -10.70 -27.77 -30.73
CA ALA A 43 -9.38 -28.22 -30.28
C ALA A 43 -9.40 -28.39 -28.76
N PHE A 44 -9.49 -29.65 -28.30
CA PHE A 44 -9.07 -30.04 -26.96
C PHE A 44 -7.57 -29.76 -26.85
N VAL A 45 -7.18 -28.74 -26.10
CA VAL A 45 -5.80 -28.54 -25.65
C VAL A 45 -5.83 -28.61 -24.14
N GLY A 46 -5.02 -29.51 -23.59
CA GLY A 46 -5.03 -29.92 -22.20
C GLY A 46 -4.96 -28.74 -21.24
N LEU A 47 -5.91 -28.71 -20.31
CA LEU A 47 -5.80 -27.94 -19.07
C LEU A 47 -4.57 -28.45 -18.32
N ALA A 48 -3.45 -27.75 -18.48
CA ALA A 48 -2.38 -27.80 -17.49
C ALA A 48 -3.04 -27.51 -16.14
N HIS A 49 -2.94 -28.47 -15.22
CA HIS A 49 -3.23 -28.23 -13.81
C HIS A 49 -2.26 -27.12 -13.35
N HIS A 50 -2.74 -25.88 -13.35
CA HIS A 50 -2.19 -24.90 -12.44
C HIS A 50 -2.51 -25.42 -11.05
N GLU A 51 -1.51 -26.01 -10.39
CA GLU A 51 -1.51 -26.11 -8.93
C GLU A 51 -1.66 -24.67 -8.42
N ALA A 52 -2.90 -24.29 -8.15
CA ALA A 52 -3.19 -23.11 -7.37
C ALA A 52 -2.42 -23.28 -6.06
N ALA A 53 -1.53 -22.33 -5.76
CA ALA A 53 -0.91 -22.24 -4.45
C ALA A 53 -2.00 -22.46 -3.40
N SER A 54 -1.82 -23.47 -2.55
CA SER A 54 -2.79 -23.89 -1.54
C SER A 54 -3.10 -22.70 -0.64
N ALA A 55 -4.18 -21.99 -0.97
CA ALA A 55 -4.73 -20.96 -0.12
C ALA A 55 -5.38 -21.70 1.05
N ALA A 56 -4.88 -21.45 2.26
CA ALA A 56 -5.39 -22.06 3.48
C ALA A 56 -6.93 -22.03 3.50
N SER A 57 -7.54 -23.17 3.82
CA SER A 57 -9.00 -23.32 3.91
C SER A 57 -9.58 -22.24 4.83
N PRO A 58 -10.68 -21.56 4.44
CA PRO A 58 -11.30 -20.53 5.25
C PRO A 58 -11.75 -21.12 6.59
N ALA A 59 -11.47 -20.42 7.69
CA ALA A 59 -11.77 -20.86 9.05
C ALA A 59 -13.26 -20.69 9.41
N ASN A 60 -14.02 -19.90 8.63
CA ASN A 60 -15.45 -19.64 8.87
C ASN A 60 -16.22 -19.45 7.54
N PRO A 61 -17.49 -19.90 7.43
CA PRO A 61 -18.40 -19.59 6.31
C PRO A 61 -18.44 -18.11 5.88
N SER A 62 -18.35 -17.16 6.83
CA SER A 62 -18.33 -15.72 6.52
C SER A 62 -17.07 -15.29 5.78
N GLU A 63 -15.92 -15.91 6.09
CA GLU A 63 -14.64 -15.70 5.40
C GLU A 63 -14.70 -16.27 3.98
N ALA A 64 -15.33 -17.43 3.79
CA ALA A 64 -15.52 -18.04 2.48
C ALA A 64 -16.35 -17.15 1.54
N ILE A 65 -17.41 -16.51 2.06
CA ILE A 65 -18.24 -15.56 1.31
C ILE A 65 -17.46 -14.29 0.95
N ARG A 66 -16.60 -13.78 1.85
CA ARG A 66 -15.77 -12.60 1.54
C ARG A 66 -14.68 -12.91 0.53
N ARG A 67 -14.04 -14.07 0.63
CA ARG A 67 -13.03 -14.52 -0.34
C ARG A 67 -13.63 -14.75 -1.72
N SER A 68 -14.86 -15.28 -1.80
CA SER A 68 -15.57 -15.41 -3.08
C SER A 68 -16.05 -14.06 -3.60
N ALA A 69 -16.53 -13.16 -2.72
CA ALA A 69 -16.89 -11.80 -3.08
C ALA A 69 -15.68 -10.97 -3.56
N ALA A 70 -14.48 -11.21 -3.05
CA ALA A 70 -13.26 -10.54 -3.50
C ALA A 70 -12.93 -10.77 -5.00
N ASN A 71 -13.52 -11.79 -5.61
CA ASN A 71 -13.41 -12.06 -7.05
C ASN A 71 -14.54 -11.42 -7.88
N ILE A 72 -15.55 -10.84 -7.22
CA ILE A 72 -16.64 -10.11 -7.88
C ILE A 72 -16.14 -8.70 -8.20
N PRO A 73 -16.20 -8.26 -9.46
CA PRO A 73 -15.83 -6.90 -9.83
C PRO A 73 -16.55 -5.87 -8.96
N GLY A 74 -15.78 -5.08 -8.20
CA GLY A 74 -16.29 -4.05 -7.27
C GLY A 74 -16.25 -4.43 -5.79
N TYR A 75 -16.13 -5.71 -5.45
CA TYR A 75 -15.85 -6.17 -4.09
C TYR A 75 -14.36 -6.47 -3.98
N GLY A 76 -13.61 -5.60 -3.31
CA GLY A 76 -12.17 -5.80 -3.10
C GLY A 76 -11.88 -6.85 -2.02
N GLN A 77 -10.61 -7.17 -1.81
CA GLN A 77 -10.19 -8.12 -0.78
C GLN A 77 -10.52 -7.62 0.64
N SER A 78 -10.84 -8.56 1.55
CA SER A 78 -11.06 -8.26 2.97
C SER A 78 -9.83 -7.63 3.62
N ASP A 79 -10.03 -6.81 4.66
CA ASP A 79 -8.93 -6.15 5.37
C ASP A 79 -7.99 -7.15 6.10
N VAL A 80 -6.90 -6.62 6.67
CA VAL A 80 -6.01 -7.33 7.59
C VAL A 80 -6.68 -7.41 8.96
N PHE A 81 -6.94 -8.62 9.42
CA PHE A 81 -7.50 -8.87 10.75
C PHE A 81 -6.41 -9.13 11.77
N TYR A 82 -6.48 -8.42 12.89
CA TYR A 82 -5.58 -8.53 14.03
C TYR A 82 -6.28 -9.21 15.21
N PRO A 83 -5.51 -9.81 16.15
CA PRO A 83 -6.03 -10.27 17.43
C PRO A 83 -6.68 -9.12 18.22
N SER A 84 -7.70 -9.44 19.03
CA SER A 84 -8.40 -8.48 19.90
C SER A 84 -7.48 -7.68 20.82
N PHE A 85 -6.30 -8.21 21.15
CA PHE A 85 -5.26 -7.50 21.89
C PHE A 85 -4.90 -6.15 21.26
N PHE A 86 -4.96 -6.02 19.92
CA PHE A 86 -4.63 -4.79 19.19
C PHE A 86 -5.70 -3.70 19.37
N GLN A 87 -6.91 -4.01 19.83
CA GLN A 87 -8.03 -3.07 19.89
C GLN A 87 -7.70 -1.80 20.67
N GLY A 88 -8.04 -0.62 20.16
CA GLY A 88 -7.90 0.66 20.85
C GLY A 88 -6.74 1.51 20.35
N ASN A 89 -6.34 2.50 21.15
CA ASN A 89 -5.33 3.50 20.79
C ASN A 89 -3.94 3.10 21.27
N TRP A 90 -2.95 3.37 20.42
CA TRP A 90 -1.54 3.10 20.64
C TRP A 90 -0.71 4.30 20.23
N ARG A 91 0.36 4.55 20.97
CA ARG A 91 1.46 5.42 20.56
C ARG A 91 2.46 4.58 19.79
N VAL A 92 2.81 5.02 18.59
CA VAL A 92 3.80 4.38 17.71
C VAL A 92 5.08 5.16 17.75
N LYS A 93 6.18 4.49 18.10
CA LYS A 93 7.53 4.93 17.78
C LYS A 93 8.03 4.18 16.55
N ARG A 94 8.14 4.87 15.42
CA ARG A 94 8.61 4.32 14.14
C ARG A 94 10.03 4.77 13.88
N THR A 95 10.98 3.84 13.82
CA THR A 95 12.38 4.12 13.48
C THR A 95 12.65 3.63 12.06
N ILE A 96 12.87 4.58 11.14
CA ILE A 96 13.21 4.34 9.74
C ILE A 96 14.71 4.06 9.66
N LEU A 97 15.07 2.86 9.19
CA LEU A 97 16.46 2.43 9.10
C LEU A 97 17.08 3.03 7.82
N LEU A 98 18.09 3.87 8.00
CA LEU A 98 18.90 4.43 6.92
C LEU A 98 20.26 3.71 6.87
N PRO A 99 20.90 3.56 5.70
CA PRO A 99 22.15 2.80 5.57
C PRO A 99 23.33 3.36 6.39
N GLU A 100 23.35 4.67 6.67
CA GLU A 100 24.56 5.37 7.15
C GLU A 100 24.37 6.17 8.46
N ASN A 101 23.20 6.16 9.13
CA ASN A 101 22.95 7.02 10.30
C ASN A 101 22.02 6.39 11.36
N ASP A 102 22.02 6.98 12.57
CA ASP A 102 20.95 6.83 13.57
C ASP A 102 19.61 7.17 12.89
N GLY A 103 18.80 6.15 12.61
CA GLY A 103 17.62 6.26 11.75
C GLY A 103 16.63 7.37 12.14
N LEU A 104 15.83 7.83 11.17
CA LEU A 104 14.79 8.84 11.42
C LEU A 104 13.70 8.24 12.30
N THR A 105 13.39 8.87 13.45
CA THR A 105 12.33 8.42 14.35
C THR A 105 11.11 9.33 14.26
N LEU A 106 9.95 8.71 14.08
CA LEU A 106 8.63 9.34 14.09
C LEU A 106 7.85 8.85 15.30
N ASP A 107 7.05 9.74 15.88
CA ASP A 107 6.14 9.45 17.00
C ASP A 107 4.73 9.93 16.63
N TYR A 108 3.75 9.01 16.66
CA TYR A 108 2.39 9.31 16.26
C TYR A 108 1.40 8.29 16.83
N SER A 109 0.12 8.63 16.87
CA SER A 109 -0.93 7.73 17.36
C SER A 109 -1.48 6.85 16.24
N VAL A 110 -1.81 5.61 16.60
CA VAL A 110 -2.60 4.69 15.77
C VAL A 110 -3.74 4.08 16.56
N ARG A 111 -4.74 3.59 15.86
CA ARG A 111 -5.95 2.98 16.39
C ARG A 111 -6.27 1.69 15.64
N PHE A 112 -6.80 0.73 16.38
CA PHE A 112 -7.47 -0.46 15.85
C PHE A 112 -8.92 -0.51 16.33
N LEU A 113 -9.83 -0.79 15.42
CA LEU A 113 -11.27 -0.82 15.63
C LEU A 113 -11.77 -2.27 15.69
N PRO A 114 -12.83 -2.57 16.46
CA PRO A 114 -13.54 -3.84 16.33
C PRO A 114 -13.89 -4.11 14.88
N SER A 115 -13.66 -5.34 14.43
CA SER A 115 -14.03 -5.78 13.09
C SER A 115 -15.51 -6.16 13.03
N ILE A 116 -16.08 -6.17 11.82
CA ILE A 116 -17.34 -6.86 11.49
C ILE A 116 -17.22 -8.38 11.73
N GLU A 117 -16.00 -8.92 11.77
CA GLU A 117 -15.75 -10.31 12.21
C GLU A 117 -15.63 -10.39 13.73
N ASP A 118 -16.41 -11.29 14.32
CA ASP A 118 -16.40 -11.54 15.75
C ASP A 118 -15.00 -11.88 16.26
N GLY A 119 -14.55 -11.13 17.27
CA GLY A 119 -13.25 -11.33 17.92
C GLY A 119 -12.03 -10.88 17.12
N ALA A 120 -12.23 -10.26 15.95
CA ALA A 120 -11.16 -9.65 15.16
C ALA A 120 -11.18 -8.12 15.31
N VAL A 121 -10.05 -7.50 15.01
CA VAL A 121 -9.93 -6.04 14.91
C VAL A 121 -9.23 -5.65 13.62
N VAL A 122 -9.52 -4.46 13.11
CA VAL A 122 -8.91 -3.90 11.91
C VAL A 122 -8.15 -2.62 12.25
N ALA A 123 -7.10 -2.33 11.50
CA ALA A 123 -6.42 -1.05 11.62
C ALA A 123 -7.33 0.06 11.08
N ASP A 124 -7.49 1.17 11.81
CA ASP A 124 -8.15 2.36 11.27
C ASP A 124 -7.23 3.04 10.27
N ARG A 125 -7.27 2.60 9.01
CA ARG A 125 -6.33 3.05 7.98
C ARG A 125 -6.39 4.55 7.75
N GLY A 126 -7.58 5.13 7.82
CA GLY A 126 -7.77 6.58 7.69
C GLY A 126 -7.09 7.34 8.81
N TRP A 127 -7.43 7.03 10.06
CA TRP A 127 -6.84 7.66 11.22
C TRP A 127 -5.32 7.46 11.29
N ASN A 128 -4.85 6.24 11.05
CA ASN A 128 -3.45 5.87 11.16
C ASN A 128 -2.60 6.54 10.08
N GLN A 129 -3.08 6.58 8.83
CA GLN A 129 -2.39 7.28 7.75
C GLN A 129 -2.38 8.78 8.00
N ALA A 130 -3.49 9.38 8.43
CA ALA A 130 -3.55 10.82 8.72
C ALA A 130 -2.54 11.23 9.81
N ASN A 131 -2.44 10.45 10.89
CA ASN A 131 -1.45 10.68 11.96
C ASN A 131 0.00 10.49 11.48
N LEU A 132 0.25 9.50 10.62
CA LEU A 132 1.57 9.31 10.01
C LEU A 132 1.95 10.49 9.11
N GLU A 133 1.05 10.94 8.24
CA GLU A 133 1.30 12.09 7.36
C GLU A 133 1.54 13.37 8.16
N MET A 134 0.77 13.57 9.24
CA MET A 134 0.97 14.68 10.18
C MET A 134 2.37 14.64 10.79
N ALA A 135 2.82 13.48 11.28
CA ALA A 135 4.15 13.32 11.85
C ALA A 135 5.27 13.55 10.82
N ILE A 136 5.08 13.11 9.57
CA ILE A 136 6.03 13.36 8.47
C ILE A 136 6.09 14.86 8.15
N ARG A 137 4.93 15.52 8.02
CA ARG A 137 4.85 16.96 7.75
C ARG A 137 5.49 17.77 8.87
N ALA A 138 5.26 17.42 10.14
CA ALA A 138 5.89 18.08 11.28
C ALA A 138 7.43 18.09 11.23
N LEU A 139 8.07 17.16 10.50
CA LEU A 139 9.51 17.17 10.28
C LEU A 139 9.97 18.15 9.19
N THR A 140 9.10 18.46 8.22
CA THR A 140 9.45 19.26 7.04
C THR A 140 8.95 20.69 7.13
N THR A 141 7.92 20.94 7.92
CA THR A 141 7.22 22.23 8.00
C THR A 141 7.89 23.19 8.96
N LYS A 142 7.92 24.48 8.60
CA LYS A 142 8.36 25.59 9.48
C LYS A 142 7.20 26.24 10.23
N THR A 143 5.97 25.95 9.82
CA THR A 143 4.73 26.66 10.18
C THR A 143 3.71 25.69 10.78
N PRO A 144 2.96 26.09 11.84
CA PRO A 144 2.02 25.20 12.53
C PRO A 144 0.86 24.69 11.66
N ASP A 145 0.39 25.50 10.70
CA ASP A 145 -0.79 25.19 9.87
C ASP A 145 -0.55 24.01 8.91
N ASP A 146 0.69 23.81 8.46
CA ASP A 146 1.05 22.71 7.57
C ASP A 146 1.14 21.35 8.29
N ALA A 147 1.15 21.37 9.63
CA ALA A 147 1.10 20.18 10.49
C ALA A 147 -0.33 19.87 10.94
N ALA A 148 -1.36 20.53 10.40
CA ALA A 148 -2.74 20.17 10.70
C ALA A 148 -3.10 18.78 10.16
N MET A 149 -3.95 18.05 10.91
CA MET A 149 -4.34 16.69 10.58
C MET A 149 -5.12 16.65 9.25
N PRO A 150 -4.71 15.82 8.28
CA PRO A 150 -5.47 15.65 7.05
C PRO A 150 -6.85 15.07 7.35
N SER A 151 -7.87 15.58 6.66
CA SER A 151 -9.16 14.89 6.63
C SER A 151 -9.04 13.62 5.80
N TYR A 152 -9.85 12.60 6.10
CA TYR A 152 -9.79 11.32 5.41
C TYR A 152 -11.16 10.72 5.17
N GLN A 153 -11.25 9.90 4.12
CA GLN A 153 -12.40 9.06 3.80
C GLN A 153 -11.92 7.62 3.72
N TRP A 154 -12.39 6.81 4.66
CA TRP A 154 -12.13 5.38 4.73
C TRP A 154 -13.22 4.74 5.57
N THR A 155 -13.61 3.52 5.20
CA THR A 155 -14.60 2.74 5.94
C THR A 155 -14.15 1.29 6.00
N GLU A 156 -14.39 0.63 7.13
CA GLU A 156 -14.06 -0.79 7.29
C GLU A 156 -14.72 -1.68 6.23
N THR A 157 -15.93 -1.35 5.80
CA THR A 157 -16.66 -2.10 4.74
C THR A 157 -16.07 -1.91 3.35
N ASN A 158 -15.20 -0.91 3.16
CA ASN A 158 -14.44 -0.68 1.93
C ASN A 158 -12.97 -0.40 2.29
N PRO A 159 -12.23 -1.42 2.76
CA PRO A 159 -10.91 -1.22 3.36
C PRO A 159 -9.83 -0.87 2.33
N ASN A 160 -10.15 -0.96 1.04
CA ASN A 160 -9.20 -0.87 -0.08
C ASN A 160 -9.17 0.50 -0.73
N ASP A 161 -10.02 1.45 -0.33
CA ASP A 161 -10.04 2.82 -0.84
C ASP A 161 -9.86 3.79 0.32
N LEU A 162 -8.68 4.41 0.41
CA LEU A 162 -8.38 5.45 1.36
C LEU A 162 -8.10 6.75 0.61
N ARG A 163 -8.79 7.82 0.99
CA ARG A 163 -8.55 9.16 0.46
C ARG A 163 -8.22 10.11 1.60
N LEU A 164 -7.21 10.94 1.41
CA LEU A 164 -6.85 12.02 2.31
C LEU A 164 -6.93 13.35 1.56
N THR A 165 -7.39 14.38 2.26
CA THR A 165 -7.34 15.76 1.80
C THR A 165 -6.57 16.58 2.83
N PHE A 166 -5.46 17.15 2.38
CA PHE A 166 -4.54 17.93 3.18
C PHE A 166 -5.05 19.36 3.41
N PRO A 167 -4.53 20.09 4.41
CA PRO A 167 -4.90 21.49 4.67
C PRO A 167 -4.65 22.43 3.48
N ASP A 168 -3.63 22.14 2.68
CA ASP A 168 -3.28 22.86 1.45
C ASP A 168 -4.23 22.56 0.27
N GLY A 169 -5.23 21.69 0.47
CA GLY A 169 -6.21 21.28 -0.54
C GLY A 169 -5.76 20.11 -1.42
N THR A 170 -4.48 19.72 -1.38
CA THR A 170 -3.96 18.59 -2.17
C THR A 170 -4.55 17.28 -1.68
N GLN A 171 -4.65 16.31 -2.60
CA GLN A 171 -5.24 15.01 -2.32
C GLN A 171 -4.23 13.87 -2.41
N LYS A 172 -4.47 12.83 -1.60
CA LYS A 172 -3.78 11.55 -1.67
C LYS A 172 -4.78 10.41 -1.62
N GLU A 173 -4.75 9.57 -2.64
CA GLU A 173 -5.54 8.34 -2.72
C GLU A 173 -4.59 7.14 -2.62
N ILE A 174 -4.94 6.19 -1.75
CA ILE A 174 -4.26 4.90 -1.61
C ILE A 174 -5.29 3.82 -1.88
N LYS A 175 -5.09 3.08 -2.98
CA LYS A 175 -5.89 1.91 -3.34
C LYS A 175 -5.11 0.63 -3.13
N VAL A 176 -5.63 -0.28 -2.30
CA VAL A 176 -5.08 -1.63 -2.16
C VAL A 176 -5.61 -2.50 -3.30
N THR A 177 -4.71 -3.01 -4.14
CA THR A 177 -5.07 -3.80 -5.33
C THR A 177 -4.91 -5.29 -5.10
N LYS A 178 -3.97 -5.68 -4.22
CA LYS A 178 -3.77 -7.05 -3.76
C LYS A 178 -3.30 -7.04 -2.31
N ARG A 179 -3.63 -8.09 -1.58
CA ARG A 179 -3.36 -8.30 -0.17
C ARG A 179 -3.18 -9.80 0.05
N ALA A 180 -2.15 -10.15 0.80
CA ALA A 180 -1.97 -11.44 1.42
C ALA A 180 -1.82 -11.22 2.93
N THR A 181 -2.43 -12.09 3.72
CA THR A 181 -2.36 -12.03 5.18
C THR A 181 -2.12 -13.42 5.75
N GLU A 182 -1.35 -13.46 6.83
CA GLU A 182 -1.11 -14.65 7.61
C GLU A 182 -1.21 -14.24 9.09
N LYS A 183 -2.18 -14.84 9.78
CA LYS A 183 -2.40 -14.62 11.21
C LYS A 183 -1.90 -15.84 11.97
N THR A 184 -1.01 -15.61 12.92
CA THR A 184 -0.56 -16.62 13.88
C THR A 184 -0.99 -16.22 15.28
N GLU A 185 -0.81 -17.11 16.25
CA GLU A 185 -1.10 -16.78 17.66
C GLU A 185 -0.18 -15.67 18.20
N GLU A 186 1.07 -15.62 17.72
CA GLU A 186 2.08 -14.66 18.17
C GLU A 186 2.04 -13.32 17.43
N GLY A 187 1.35 -13.25 16.28
CA GLY A 187 1.47 -12.08 15.43
C GLY A 187 0.65 -12.09 14.14
N VAL A 188 0.83 -11.02 13.37
CA VAL A 188 0.15 -10.82 12.09
C VAL A 188 1.17 -10.41 11.05
N PHE A 189 1.22 -11.15 9.96
CA PHE A 189 1.95 -10.78 8.76
C PHE A 189 0.97 -10.36 7.67
N SER A 190 1.33 -9.31 6.94
CA SER A 190 0.55 -8.81 5.81
C SER A 190 1.46 -8.29 4.72
N SER A 191 0.97 -8.39 3.48
CA SER A 191 1.64 -7.91 2.29
C SER A 191 0.60 -7.27 1.39
N GLU A 192 0.71 -5.97 1.15
CA GLU A 192 -0.26 -5.18 0.38
C GLU A 192 0.40 -4.52 -0.84
N PHE A 193 -0.19 -4.72 -2.01
CA PHE A 193 0.09 -3.91 -3.18
C PHE A 193 -0.83 -2.70 -3.19
N GLN A 194 -0.21 -1.53 -3.28
CA GLN A 194 -0.89 -0.25 -3.19
C GLN A 194 -0.60 0.55 -4.45
N ARG A 195 -1.64 1.09 -5.08
CA ARG A 195 -1.54 2.21 -6.01
C ARG A 195 -1.75 3.49 -5.22
N VAL A 196 -0.79 4.40 -5.28
CA VAL A 196 -0.87 5.70 -4.62
C VAL A 196 -0.95 6.78 -5.68
N THR A 197 -2.00 7.60 -5.61
CA THR A 197 -2.13 8.81 -6.42
C THR A 197 -2.03 9.99 -5.48
N GLN A 198 -1.07 10.87 -5.68
CA GLN A 198 -0.86 12.04 -4.84
C GLN A 198 -0.67 13.28 -5.70
N GLU A 199 -1.40 14.33 -5.39
CA GLU A 199 -1.23 15.62 -6.06
C GLU A 199 0.04 16.32 -5.58
N ASP A 200 0.78 16.91 -6.51
CA ASP A 200 1.88 17.81 -6.19
C ASP A 200 1.37 19.23 -5.85
N PHE A 201 2.29 20.15 -5.56
CA PHE A 201 1.96 21.54 -5.23
C PHE A 201 1.28 22.32 -6.38
N ARG A 202 1.23 21.76 -7.59
CA ARG A 202 0.55 22.32 -8.77
C ARG A 202 -0.82 21.67 -8.99
N GLY A 203 -1.22 20.73 -8.14
CA GLY A 203 -2.42 19.92 -8.31
C GLY A 203 -2.29 18.85 -9.38
N ILE A 204 -1.06 18.53 -9.83
CA ILE A 204 -0.83 17.49 -10.84
C ILE A 204 -0.74 16.14 -10.13
N PRO A 205 -1.58 15.15 -10.47
CA PRO A 205 -1.55 13.84 -9.84
C PRO A 205 -0.32 13.03 -10.29
N VAL A 206 0.48 12.60 -9.32
CA VAL A 206 1.58 11.66 -9.48
C VAL A 206 1.12 10.29 -9.03
N ILE A 207 1.25 9.29 -9.91
CA ILE A 207 0.84 7.91 -9.63
C ILE A 207 2.07 7.05 -9.40
N SER A 208 2.05 6.27 -8.31
CA SER A 208 3.09 5.30 -7.97
C SER A 208 2.46 3.98 -7.54
N ALA A 209 3.25 2.91 -7.64
CA ALA A 209 2.89 1.59 -7.14
C ALA A 209 3.93 1.14 -6.11
N ARG A 210 3.47 0.61 -4.99
CA ARG A 210 4.35 0.11 -3.92
C ARG A 210 3.80 -1.16 -3.30
N ARG A 211 4.68 -1.96 -2.73
CA ARG A 211 4.31 -3.08 -1.87
C ARG A 211 4.69 -2.79 -0.43
N VAL A 212 3.74 -2.88 0.48
CA VAL A 212 3.96 -2.73 1.92
C VAL A 212 3.90 -4.11 2.56
N MET A 213 5.00 -4.54 3.16
CA MET A 213 5.07 -5.77 3.94
C MET A 213 5.20 -5.42 5.41
N SER A 214 4.24 -5.88 6.21
CA SER A 214 4.20 -5.57 7.64
C SER A 214 4.11 -6.85 8.46
N LYS A 215 4.92 -6.95 9.51
CA LYS A 215 4.87 -8.02 10.49
C LYS A 215 4.76 -7.42 11.89
N TYR A 216 3.77 -7.86 12.66
CA TYR A 216 3.57 -7.46 14.05
C TYR A 216 3.68 -8.68 14.96
N LYS A 217 4.28 -8.49 16.14
CA LYS A 217 4.39 -9.49 17.20
C LYS A 217 3.99 -8.86 18.53
N VAL A 218 3.21 -9.59 19.33
CA VAL A 218 2.88 -9.17 20.70
C VAL A 218 4.04 -9.47 21.63
N VAL A 219 4.46 -8.49 22.44
CA VAL A 219 5.56 -8.61 23.40
C VAL A 219 5.13 -8.03 24.75
N GLY A 220 4.69 -8.90 25.67
CA GLY A 220 4.14 -8.46 26.95
C GLY A 220 2.89 -7.59 26.75
N SER A 221 2.98 -6.31 27.13
CA SER A 221 1.91 -5.32 26.96
C SER A 221 2.08 -4.42 25.73
N SER A 222 3.15 -4.59 24.96
CA SER A 222 3.45 -3.80 23.75
C SER A 222 3.34 -4.66 22.49
N ILE A 223 3.38 -3.98 21.34
CA ILE A 223 3.44 -4.64 20.03
C ILE A 223 4.72 -4.16 19.33
N GLU A 224 5.54 -5.11 18.89
CA GLU A 224 6.68 -4.84 18.02
C GLU A 224 6.28 -5.08 16.57
N GLY A 225 6.71 -4.19 15.68
CA GLY A 225 6.41 -4.24 14.27
C GLY A 225 7.65 -4.07 13.39
N MET A 226 7.59 -4.63 12.20
CA MET A 226 8.50 -4.32 11.10
C MET A 226 7.69 -4.01 9.86
N GLU A 227 8.02 -2.92 9.19
CA GLU A 227 7.43 -2.53 7.92
C GLU A 227 8.54 -2.36 6.87
N VAL A 228 8.35 -2.97 5.71
CA VAL A 228 9.22 -2.80 4.55
C VAL A 228 8.36 -2.36 3.38
N VAL A 229 8.73 -1.23 2.78
CA VAL A 229 8.07 -0.70 1.60
C VAL A 229 8.99 -0.93 0.42
N TYR A 230 8.50 -1.62 -0.59
CA TYR A 230 9.17 -1.83 -1.86
C TYR A 230 8.54 -0.97 -2.93
N ASP A 231 9.38 -0.48 -3.83
CA ASP A 231 8.95 0.02 -5.13
C ASP A 231 8.43 -1.17 -5.93
N ALA A 232 7.18 -1.11 -6.36
CA ALA A 232 6.60 -2.18 -7.17
C ALA A 232 6.87 -1.96 -8.67
N GLY A 233 7.46 -0.82 -9.07
CA GLY A 233 7.70 -0.51 -10.47
C GLY A 233 6.41 -0.36 -11.28
N GLY A 234 6.53 0.16 -12.50
CA GLY A 234 5.38 0.26 -13.42
C GLY A 234 4.93 -1.12 -13.88
N ILE A 235 3.65 -1.44 -13.63
CA ILE A 235 2.89 -2.53 -14.27
C ILE A 235 3.51 -3.93 -14.11
N GLY A 236 3.77 -4.37 -12.88
CA GLY A 236 4.17 -5.75 -12.63
C GLY A 236 4.18 -6.12 -11.15
N ASP A 237 3.85 -7.37 -10.84
CA ASP A 237 4.16 -7.93 -9.52
C ASP A 237 5.67 -8.24 -9.51
N PRO A 238 6.49 -7.60 -8.67
CA PRO A 238 7.93 -7.80 -8.65
C PRO A 238 8.33 -9.19 -8.13
N LEU A 239 7.37 -10.02 -7.69
CA LEU A 239 7.58 -11.44 -7.40
C LEU A 239 6.95 -12.39 -8.43
N ALA A 240 6.26 -11.89 -9.46
CA ALA A 240 6.00 -12.71 -10.62
C ALA A 240 7.37 -12.95 -11.27
N GLY A 241 7.87 -14.19 -11.13
CA GLY A 241 9.20 -14.56 -11.61
C GLY A 241 9.44 -14.15 -13.07
N PRO A 242 10.70 -14.08 -13.51
CA PRO A 242 11.05 -13.52 -14.81
C PRO A 242 10.38 -14.33 -15.93
N THR A 243 9.28 -13.81 -16.49
CA THR A 243 8.80 -14.27 -17.78
C THR A 243 9.74 -13.70 -18.82
N ASN A 244 10.57 -14.58 -19.39
CA ASN A 244 11.53 -14.31 -20.46
C ASN A 244 11.05 -13.23 -21.45
N ALA A 245 11.64 -12.04 -21.37
CA ALA A 245 11.65 -11.07 -22.45
C ALA A 245 12.97 -10.29 -22.37
N GLY A 246 13.77 -10.42 -23.42
CA GLY A 246 15.14 -9.89 -23.47
C GLY A 246 15.21 -8.36 -23.35
N ASN A 247 16.37 -7.90 -22.89
CA ASN A 247 16.82 -6.51 -22.90
C ASN A 247 15.90 -5.50 -22.18
N ALA A 248 15.84 -5.57 -20.85
CA ALA A 248 15.48 -4.44 -20.01
C ALA A 248 16.52 -4.33 -18.88
N GLY A 249 17.20 -3.19 -18.79
CA GLY A 249 18.32 -2.99 -17.85
C GLY A 249 17.89 -3.09 -16.40
N ASP A 250 18.69 -3.78 -15.59
CA ASP A 250 18.84 -3.70 -14.12
C ASP A 250 17.59 -3.40 -13.25
N SER A 251 16.39 -3.78 -13.71
CA SER A 251 15.12 -3.49 -13.07
C SER A 251 14.44 -4.76 -12.50
N SER A 252 15.21 -5.85 -12.33
CA SER A 252 14.67 -7.17 -11.99
C SER A 252 14.51 -7.41 -10.49
N GLN A 253 15.05 -6.54 -9.63
CA GLN A 253 14.94 -6.70 -8.18
C GLN A 253 14.04 -5.63 -7.55
N PRO A 254 13.08 -6.01 -6.69
CA PRO A 254 12.26 -5.06 -5.96
C PRO A 254 13.14 -4.14 -5.11
N LYS A 255 13.12 -2.84 -5.42
CA LYS A 255 13.90 -1.83 -4.71
C LYS A 255 13.23 -1.51 -3.39
N ILE A 256 13.95 -1.66 -2.27
CA ILE A 256 13.45 -1.22 -0.96
C ILE A 256 13.42 0.31 -0.93
N LEU A 257 12.24 0.88 -0.73
CA LEU A 257 12.06 2.31 -0.52
C LEU A 257 12.34 2.68 0.94
N THR A 258 11.76 1.92 1.87
CA THR A 258 11.96 2.17 3.31
C THR A 258 11.90 0.87 4.09
N LYS A 259 12.71 0.76 5.14
CA LYS A 259 12.60 -0.27 6.17
C LYS A 259 12.40 0.42 7.51
N SER A 260 11.44 -0.04 8.31
CA SER A 260 11.09 0.58 9.58
C SER A 260 10.87 -0.45 10.67
N LYS A 261 11.33 -0.14 11.87
CA LYS A 261 10.91 -0.81 13.11
C LYS A 261 9.80 0.01 13.75
N LEU A 262 8.80 -0.65 14.30
CA LEU A 262 7.68 -0.03 15.00
C LEU A 262 7.63 -0.59 16.42
N LEU A 263 7.42 0.28 17.39
CA LEU A 263 7.07 -0.07 18.75
C LEU A 263 5.75 0.62 19.07
N LEU A 264 4.75 -0.17 19.45
CA LEU A 264 3.42 0.27 19.80
C LEU A 264 3.24 0.10 21.31
N GLU A 265 2.97 1.21 21.98
CA GLU A 265 2.69 1.25 23.42
C GLU A 265 1.27 1.76 23.65
N ARG A 266 0.57 1.20 24.64
CA ARG A 266 -0.78 1.64 24.97
C ARG A 266 -0.77 3.10 25.37
N THR A 267 -1.65 3.90 24.77
CA THR A 267 -1.95 5.24 25.28
C THR A 267 -2.77 5.07 26.56
N GLN A 268 -2.25 5.57 27.68
CA GLN A 268 -2.98 5.60 28.95
C GLN A 268 -4.20 6.53 28.87
#